data_AF-A0A5D8ZMM1-F1
#
_entry.id   AF-A0A5D8ZMM1-F1
#
_cell.length_a   1.000
_cell.length_b   1.000
_cell.length_c   1.000
_cell.angle_alpha   90.00
_cell.angle_beta   90.00
_cell.angle_gamma   90.00
#
_symmetry.space_group_name_H-M   'P 1'
#
loop_
_entity.id
_entity.type
_entity.pdbx_description
1 polymer ?
#
loop_
_entity_poly.entity_id
_entity_poly.type
_entity_poly.pdbx_seq_one_letter_code
_entity_poly.pdbx_strand_id
1 'polypeptide(L)'
;MKKEDILHLEKLMNFLSRHFLKKNHWEDVTKTEWSYISAELNELIISDHSEKEIKKDPDLLGTNYLYEHLIINKLKKFRQNENAVLSKPNLAKLSLIVKVLGYSNYIDFINSTTDSFNFNDLRIEMNNVNLNTTLLDRLVGCWYSYNRNLPDNPLMAKEDRIWRSAMEIYKSETTGEYFIERSGGDQHKYFGKVTAYSDYVFIIMNSNTFIRQRHFISRIKDIKEKLKNPDYKLHEIHFISTCISFNQEPIALFEIFRKADRKNFISDSISFPIDSDEIPESILKQLEDTESNRIDYR
;
A
#
# COMPACT_ATOMS: atom_id res chain seq x y z
N MET A 1 0.26 -34.07 -7.37
CA MET A 1 0.67 -32.75 -6.83
C MET A 1 1.92 -33.00 -6.02
N LYS A 2 2.92 -32.13 -6.12
CA LYS A 2 4.08 -32.14 -5.21
C LYS A 2 3.66 -31.53 -3.86
N LYS A 3 4.44 -31.77 -2.81
CA LYS A 3 4.22 -31.16 -1.49
C LYS A 3 4.13 -29.63 -1.56
N GLU A 4 4.95 -29.02 -2.42
CA GLU A 4 4.92 -27.58 -2.71
C GLU A 4 3.59 -27.10 -3.30
N ASP A 5 3.00 -27.85 -4.25
CA ASP A 5 1.68 -27.52 -4.82
C ASP A 5 0.59 -27.50 -3.72
N ILE A 6 0.73 -28.34 -2.69
CA ILE A 6 -0.20 -28.39 -1.55
C ILE A 6 -0.02 -27.18 -0.65
N LEU A 7 1.23 -26.81 -0.32
CA LEU A 7 1.51 -25.60 0.47
C LEU A 7 0.98 -24.34 -0.21
N HIS A 8 1.11 -24.24 -1.53
CA HIS A 8 0.55 -23.16 -2.33
C HIS A 8 -0.98 -23.11 -2.25
N LEU A 9 -1.63 -24.28 -2.31
CA LEU A 9 -3.07 -24.36 -2.17
C LEU A 9 -3.52 -24.01 -0.73
N GLU A 10 -2.82 -24.49 0.30
CA GLU A 10 -3.07 -24.11 1.70
C GLU A 10 -2.96 -22.60 1.90
N LYS A 11 -1.94 -21.96 1.31
CA LYS A 11 -1.78 -20.50 1.32
C LYS A 11 -3.01 -19.80 0.75
N LEU A 12 -3.52 -20.23 -0.41
CA LEU A 12 -4.74 -19.66 -0.98
C LEU A 12 -5.95 -19.86 -0.06
N MET A 13 -6.15 -21.06 0.48
CA MET A 13 -7.31 -21.33 1.33
C MET A 13 -7.26 -20.54 2.64
N ASN A 14 -6.09 -20.42 3.28
CA ASN A 14 -5.91 -19.58 4.48
C ASN A 14 -6.10 -18.09 4.17
N PHE A 15 -5.66 -17.63 2.98
CA PHE A 15 -5.92 -16.26 2.55
C PHE A 15 -7.43 -15.99 2.45
N LEU A 16 -8.17 -16.88 1.77
CA LEU A 16 -9.62 -16.72 1.61
C LEU A 16 -10.35 -16.77 2.96
N SER A 17 -9.99 -17.71 3.85
CA SER A 17 -10.59 -17.80 5.18
C SER A 17 -10.34 -16.53 6.01
N ARG A 18 -9.14 -15.96 5.91
CA ARG A 18 -8.79 -14.74 6.64
C ARG A 18 -9.49 -13.52 6.04
N HIS A 19 -9.52 -13.42 4.72
CA HIS A 19 -10.09 -12.29 3.99
C HIS A 19 -11.60 -12.16 4.23
N PHE A 20 -12.35 -13.27 4.10
CA PHE A 20 -13.81 -13.24 4.19
C PHE A 20 -14.36 -13.49 5.60
N LEU A 21 -13.64 -14.24 6.44
CA LEU A 21 -14.17 -14.72 7.73
C LEU A 21 -13.29 -14.38 8.93
N LYS A 22 -12.13 -13.74 8.73
CA LYS A 22 -11.12 -13.48 9.76
C LYS A 22 -10.60 -14.74 10.48
N LYS A 23 -10.67 -15.91 9.82
CA LYS A 23 -10.14 -17.18 10.31
C LYS A 23 -8.75 -17.45 9.73
N ASN A 24 -7.80 -17.82 10.58
CA ASN A 24 -6.39 -17.95 10.16
C ASN A 24 -6.09 -19.25 9.40
N HIS A 25 -6.86 -20.30 9.67
CA HIS A 25 -6.63 -21.63 9.14
C HIS A 25 -7.87 -22.15 8.41
N TRP A 26 -7.66 -22.79 7.25
CA TRP A 26 -8.73 -23.35 6.43
C TRP A 26 -9.51 -24.46 7.16
N GLU A 27 -8.87 -25.10 8.13
CA GLU A 27 -9.43 -26.14 8.98
C GLU A 27 -10.55 -25.63 9.89
N ASP A 28 -10.51 -24.36 10.27
CA ASP A 28 -11.49 -23.73 11.15
C ASP A 28 -12.78 -23.33 10.41
N VAL A 29 -12.81 -23.52 9.09
CA VAL A 29 -13.89 -23.08 8.21
C VAL A 29 -14.81 -24.25 7.85
N THR A 30 -16.10 -24.09 8.15
CA THR A 30 -17.14 -25.08 7.90
C THR A 30 -17.53 -25.13 6.42
N LYS A 31 -18.25 -26.20 6.00
CA LYS A 31 -18.78 -26.30 4.63
C LYS A 31 -19.63 -25.09 4.25
N THR A 32 -20.53 -24.67 5.13
CA THR A 32 -21.45 -23.55 4.89
C THR A 32 -20.68 -22.25 4.69
N GLU A 33 -19.64 -22.02 5.49
CA GLU A 33 -18.77 -20.86 5.34
C GLU A 33 -17.95 -20.88 4.05
N TRP A 34 -17.49 -22.06 3.59
CA TRP A 34 -16.88 -22.18 2.27
C TRP A 34 -17.85 -21.93 1.12
N SER A 35 -19.11 -22.31 1.29
CA SER A 35 -20.18 -21.98 0.33
C SER A 35 -20.46 -20.48 0.30
N TYR A 36 -20.44 -19.81 1.47
CA TYR A 36 -20.52 -18.36 1.55
C TYR A 36 -19.37 -17.68 0.80
N ILE A 37 -18.11 -18.06 1.06
CA ILE A 37 -16.94 -17.52 0.32
C ILE A 37 -17.09 -17.76 -1.19
N SER A 38 -17.60 -18.93 -1.60
CA SER A 38 -17.81 -19.23 -3.02
C SER A 38 -18.88 -18.32 -3.66
N ALA A 39 -19.91 -17.93 -2.90
CA ALA A 39 -20.93 -16.99 -3.37
C ALA A 39 -20.36 -15.58 -3.55
N GLU A 40 -19.63 -15.07 -2.55
CA GLU A 40 -18.95 -13.77 -2.61
C GLU A 40 -17.98 -13.69 -3.81
N LEU A 41 -17.18 -14.74 -4.03
CA LEU A 41 -16.29 -14.79 -5.20
C LEU A 41 -17.07 -14.78 -6.51
N ASN A 42 -18.22 -15.45 -6.60
CA ASN A 42 -19.05 -15.42 -7.80
C ASN A 42 -19.62 -14.02 -8.05
N GLU A 43 -20.03 -13.29 -7.01
CA GLU A 43 -20.47 -11.89 -7.14
C GLU A 43 -19.35 -11.00 -7.65
N LEU A 44 -18.12 -11.15 -7.12
CA LEU A 44 -16.95 -10.42 -7.60
C LEU A 44 -16.63 -10.76 -9.07
N ILE A 45 -16.76 -12.02 -9.49
CA ILE A 45 -16.57 -12.44 -10.88
C ILE A 45 -17.61 -11.76 -11.80
N ILE A 46 -18.87 -11.70 -11.36
CA ILE A 46 -19.95 -11.05 -12.13
C ILE A 46 -19.71 -9.54 -12.26
N SER A 47 -19.30 -8.89 -11.17
CA SER A 47 -18.95 -7.46 -11.17
C SER A 47 -17.80 -7.18 -12.14
N ASP A 48 -16.72 -7.96 -12.08
CA ASP A 48 -15.55 -7.79 -12.97
C ASP A 48 -15.93 -7.93 -14.45
N HIS A 49 -16.83 -8.86 -14.79
CA HIS A 49 -17.30 -9.03 -16.17
C HIS A 49 -18.17 -7.87 -16.64
N SER A 50 -19.02 -7.35 -15.75
CA SER A 50 -19.92 -6.25 -16.04
C SER A 50 -19.15 -4.93 -16.19
N GLU A 51 -18.19 -4.65 -15.31
CA GLU A 51 -17.31 -3.47 -15.38
C GLU A 51 -16.44 -3.45 -16.65
N LYS A 52 -16.00 -4.62 -17.12
CA LYS A 52 -15.15 -4.75 -18.31
C LYS A 52 -15.93 -4.97 -19.61
N GLU A 53 -17.26 -4.87 -19.56
CA GLU A 53 -18.17 -5.07 -20.70
C GLU A 53 -17.90 -6.39 -21.46
N ILE A 54 -17.55 -7.46 -20.73
CA ILE A 54 -17.22 -8.75 -21.33
C ILE A 54 -18.50 -9.42 -21.83
N LYS A 55 -18.63 -9.59 -23.15
CA LYS A 55 -19.82 -10.17 -23.79
C LYS A 55 -20.06 -11.66 -23.51
N LYS A 56 -19.08 -12.36 -22.94
CA LYS A 56 -19.17 -13.79 -22.63
C LYS A 56 -19.65 -13.96 -21.19
N ASP A 57 -20.53 -14.93 -20.97
CA ASP A 57 -21.00 -15.29 -19.63
C ASP A 57 -19.82 -15.62 -18.69
N PRO A 58 -19.86 -15.13 -17.44
CA PRO A 58 -18.83 -15.40 -16.45
C PRO A 58 -18.75 -16.89 -16.10
N ASP A 59 -17.53 -17.44 -16.06
CA ASP A 59 -17.28 -18.82 -15.61
C ASP A 59 -17.30 -18.89 -14.08
N LEU A 60 -18.48 -19.12 -13.51
CA LEU A 60 -18.66 -19.17 -12.06
C LEU A 60 -18.03 -20.43 -11.44
N LEU A 61 -17.59 -20.30 -10.20
CA LEU A 61 -16.99 -21.41 -9.45
C LEU A 61 -18.05 -22.45 -9.06
N GLY A 62 -19.28 -22.00 -8.80
CA GLY A 62 -20.35 -22.81 -8.19
C GLY A 62 -20.23 -22.88 -6.67
N THR A 63 -21.29 -23.32 -5.99
CA THR A 63 -21.45 -23.18 -4.52
C THR A 63 -20.48 -24.02 -3.68
N ASN A 64 -19.99 -25.14 -4.22
CA ASN A 64 -19.19 -26.09 -3.43
C ASN A 64 -17.76 -26.26 -3.94
N TYR A 65 -17.32 -25.44 -4.90
CA TYR A 65 -16.02 -25.63 -5.54
C TYR A 65 -14.86 -25.62 -4.54
N LEU A 66 -14.80 -24.58 -3.69
CA LEU A 66 -13.75 -24.47 -2.68
C LEU A 66 -13.74 -25.66 -1.72
N TYR A 67 -14.92 -26.03 -1.19
CA TYR A 67 -15.00 -27.10 -0.20
C TYR A 67 -14.73 -28.49 -0.78
N GLU A 68 -15.41 -28.85 -1.87
CA GLU A 68 -15.34 -30.22 -2.39
C GLU A 68 -14.07 -30.43 -3.22
N HIS A 69 -13.74 -29.51 -4.13
CA HIS A 69 -12.63 -29.70 -5.05
C HIS A 69 -11.27 -29.33 -4.48
N LEU A 70 -11.19 -28.36 -3.56
CA LEU A 70 -9.92 -27.92 -2.96
C LEU A 70 -9.73 -28.47 -1.55
N ILE A 71 -10.68 -28.24 -0.62
CA ILE A 71 -10.52 -28.68 0.77
C ILE A 71 -10.57 -30.22 0.88
N ILE A 72 -11.67 -30.86 0.48
CA ILE A 72 -11.87 -32.30 0.66
C ILE A 72 -10.91 -33.09 -0.23
N ASN A 73 -10.95 -32.82 -1.53
CA ASN A 73 -10.25 -33.64 -2.51
C ASN A 73 -8.73 -33.39 -2.59
N LYS A 74 -8.22 -32.28 -2.03
CA LYS A 74 -6.78 -31.98 -2.01
C LYS A 74 -6.23 -31.90 -0.59
N LEU A 75 -6.63 -30.89 0.19
CA LEU A 75 -5.98 -30.60 1.47
C LEU A 75 -6.23 -31.68 2.52
N LYS A 76 -7.50 -32.03 2.77
CA LYS A 76 -7.87 -33.11 3.71
C LYS A 76 -7.31 -34.46 3.26
N LYS A 77 -7.42 -34.76 1.95
CA LYS A 77 -6.90 -36.02 1.40
C LYS A 77 -5.38 -36.14 1.53
N PHE A 78 -4.64 -35.04 1.34
CA PHE A 78 -3.20 -35.00 1.59
C PHE A 78 -2.86 -35.19 3.07
N ARG A 79 -3.57 -34.51 3.97
CA ARG A 79 -3.33 -34.66 5.42
C ARG A 79 -3.61 -36.06 5.94
N GLN A 80 -4.61 -36.74 5.37
CA GLN A 80 -4.91 -38.13 5.73
C GLN A 80 -3.87 -39.11 5.18
N ASN A 81 -3.24 -38.79 4.04
CA ASN A 81 -2.22 -39.61 3.42
C ASN A 81 -1.28 -38.74 2.57
N GLU A 82 -0.10 -38.44 3.11
CA GLU A 82 0.90 -37.60 2.40
C GLU A 82 1.39 -38.24 1.10
N ASN A 83 1.25 -39.57 0.95
CA ASN A 83 1.60 -40.32 -0.26
C ASN A 83 0.44 -40.42 -1.28
N ALA A 84 -0.69 -39.77 -1.04
CA ALA A 84 -1.83 -39.81 -1.96
C ALA A 84 -1.48 -39.19 -3.32
N VAL A 85 -1.78 -39.90 -4.40
CA VAL A 85 -1.66 -39.36 -5.77
C VAL A 85 -2.81 -38.39 -6.02
N LEU A 86 -2.53 -37.09 -5.87
CA LEU A 86 -3.51 -36.02 -6.07
C LEU A 86 -3.37 -35.37 -7.45
N SER A 87 -4.46 -35.23 -8.19
CA SER A 87 -4.48 -34.45 -9.43
C SER A 87 -4.29 -32.95 -9.14
N LYS A 88 -3.70 -32.19 -10.07
CA LYS A 88 -3.54 -30.75 -9.92
C LYS A 88 -4.90 -30.02 -9.95
N PRO A 89 -5.07 -28.94 -9.17
CA PRO A 89 -6.24 -28.07 -9.29
C PRO A 89 -6.25 -27.38 -10.65
N ASN A 90 -7.44 -26.94 -11.09
CA ASN A 90 -7.59 -26.23 -12.36
C ASN A 90 -6.99 -24.83 -12.23
N LEU A 91 -5.84 -24.61 -12.87
CA LEU A 91 -5.10 -23.35 -12.81
C LEU A 91 -5.92 -22.16 -13.32
N ALA A 92 -6.78 -22.34 -14.31
CA ALA A 92 -7.63 -21.27 -14.81
C ALA A 92 -8.63 -20.81 -13.75
N LYS A 93 -9.23 -21.74 -13.00
CA LYS A 93 -10.13 -21.42 -11.89
C LYS A 93 -9.39 -20.78 -10.71
N LEU A 94 -8.19 -21.26 -10.39
CA LEU A 94 -7.36 -20.62 -9.36
C LEU A 94 -6.95 -19.20 -9.73
N SER A 95 -6.56 -18.98 -10.99
CA SER A 95 -6.23 -17.66 -11.51
C SER A 95 -7.45 -16.74 -11.53
N LEU A 96 -8.63 -17.26 -11.86
CA LEU A 96 -9.88 -16.49 -11.79
C LEU A 96 -10.18 -16.02 -10.36
N ILE A 97 -10.05 -16.91 -9.38
CA ILE A 97 -10.25 -16.58 -7.94
C ILE A 97 -9.35 -15.43 -7.53
N VAL A 98 -8.03 -15.53 -7.78
CA VAL A 98 -7.10 -14.50 -7.31
C VAL A 98 -7.18 -13.21 -8.13
N LYS A 99 -7.65 -13.29 -9.38
CA LYS A 99 -7.83 -12.12 -10.25
C LYS A 99 -8.90 -11.18 -9.75
N VAL A 100 -10.03 -11.72 -9.31
CA VAL A 100 -11.10 -10.90 -8.70
C VAL A 100 -10.74 -10.40 -7.30
N LEU A 101 -9.62 -10.89 -6.74
CA LEU A 101 -9.04 -10.43 -5.47
C LEU A 101 -7.86 -9.45 -5.71
N GLY A 102 -7.62 -9.03 -6.95
CA GLY A 102 -6.62 -8.00 -7.29
C GLY A 102 -5.24 -8.53 -7.73
N TYR A 103 -5.04 -9.84 -7.87
CA TYR A 103 -3.77 -10.42 -8.36
C TYR A 103 -3.81 -10.66 -9.87
N SER A 104 -2.69 -10.59 -10.57
CA SER A 104 -2.69 -10.80 -12.02
C SER A 104 -2.98 -12.25 -12.43
N ASN A 105 -2.48 -13.24 -11.67
CA ASN A 105 -2.80 -14.67 -11.83
C ASN A 105 -2.42 -15.48 -10.58
N TYR A 106 -2.72 -16.79 -10.57
CA TYR A 106 -2.42 -17.67 -9.42
C TYR A 106 -0.93 -17.78 -9.10
N ILE A 107 -0.06 -17.78 -10.11
CA ILE A 107 1.38 -17.85 -9.88
C ILE A 107 1.88 -16.56 -9.22
N ASP A 108 1.37 -15.40 -9.64
CA ASP A 108 1.68 -14.12 -9.01
C ASP A 108 1.16 -14.04 -7.57
N PHE A 109 0.00 -14.63 -7.27
CA PHE A 109 -0.50 -14.78 -5.90
C PHE A 109 0.37 -15.72 -5.04
N ILE A 110 0.90 -16.78 -5.63
CA ILE A 110 1.83 -17.66 -4.90
C ILE A 110 3.15 -16.95 -4.64
N ASN A 111 3.65 -16.22 -5.64
CA ASN A 111 4.90 -15.47 -5.57
C ASN A 111 4.80 -14.14 -4.82
N SER A 112 3.59 -13.64 -4.55
CA SER A 112 3.39 -12.56 -3.58
C SER A 112 3.68 -13.14 -2.19
N THR A 113 4.96 -13.08 -1.80
CA THR A 113 5.54 -13.43 -0.49
C THR A 113 4.51 -13.30 0.64
N THR A 114 3.97 -14.41 1.16
CA THR A 114 4.11 -14.89 2.57
C THR A 114 3.74 -13.97 3.71
N ASP A 115 3.36 -12.72 3.47
CA ASP A 115 3.01 -11.80 4.53
C ASP A 115 1.61 -11.28 4.28
N SER A 116 0.71 -11.53 5.24
CA SER A 116 -0.22 -10.46 5.56
C SER A 116 0.65 -9.25 5.80
N PHE A 117 0.63 -8.25 4.91
CA PHE A 117 1.46 -7.04 5.00
C PHE A 117 1.48 -6.56 6.46
N ASN A 118 2.48 -7.01 7.20
CA ASN A 118 2.71 -6.53 8.53
C ASN A 118 3.40 -5.20 8.30
N PHE A 119 3.12 -4.24 9.16
CA PHE A 119 3.87 -3.00 9.18
C PHE A 119 5.40 -3.26 9.20
N ASN A 120 5.82 -4.38 9.78
CA ASN A 120 7.20 -4.84 9.81
C ASN A 120 7.80 -5.22 8.44
N ASP A 121 6.98 -5.51 7.41
CA ASP A 121 7.43 -5.95 6.08
C ASP A 121 7.57 -4.81 5.07
N LEU A 122 7.23 -3.58 5.47
CA LEU A 122 7.66 -2.37 4.77
C LEU A 122 9.19 -2.30 4.82
N ARG A 123 9.86 -2.81 3.79
CA ARG A 123 11.32 -2.81 3.68
C ARG A 123 11.76 -1.97 2.51
N ILE A 124 12.64 -1.02 2.80
CA ILE A 124 13.39 -0.28 1.79
C ILE A 124 14.84 -0.71 2.01
N GLU A 125 15.22 -1.84 1.43
CA GLU A 125 16.58 -2.39 1.54
C GLU A 125 17.35 -2.13 0.24
N MET A 126 18.49 -1.45 0.35
CA MET A 126 19.44 -1.32 -0.75
C MET A 126 20.69 -2.13 -0.41
N ASN A 127 20.98 -3.15 -1.21
CA ASN A 127 22.17 -3.97 -1.04
C ASN A 127 23.44 -3.10 -1.19
N ASN A 128 24.42 -3.32 -0.32
CA ASN A 128 25.73 -2.66 -0.34
C ASN A 128 25.74 -1.15 -0.08
N VAL A 129 24.71 -0.58 0.58
CA VAL A 129 24.68 0.83 0.98
C VAL A 129 24.42 0.98 2.47
N ASN A 130 25.24 1.77 3.16
CA ASN A 130 25.06 2.04 4.59
C ASN A 130 23.89 3.00 4.83
N LEU A 131 23.09 2.69 5.85
CA LEU A 131 22.03 3.56 6.36
C LEU A 131 22.62 4.88 6.85
N ASN A 132 21.99 5.99 6.47
CA ASN A 132 22.32 7.31 7.00
C ASN A 132 21.48 7.59 8.25
N THR A 133 21.86 6.97 9.37
CA THR A 133 21.18 7.11 10.65
C THR A 133 21.19 8.55 11.16
N THR A 134 22.28 9.29 10.96
CA THR A 134 22.37 10.70 11.35
C THR A 134 21.32 11.55 10.63
N LEU A 135 21.07 11.32 9.34
CA LEU A 135 19.99 11.98 8.62
C LEU A 135 18.63 11.58 9.18
N LEU A 136 18.42 10.29 9.45
CA LEU A 136 17.16 9.79 10.02
C LEU A 136 16.86 10.41 11.39
N ASP A 137 17.86 10.55 12.25
CA ASP A 137 17.71 11.23 13.55
C ASP A 137 17.32 12.72 13.36
N ARG A 138 17.80 13.39 12.30
CA ARG A 138 17.35 14.76 11.96
C ARG A 138 15.93 14.83 11.42
N LEU A 139 15.39 13.74 10.87
CA LEU A 139 14.01 13.66 10.37
C LEU A 139 12.99 13.54 11.50
N VAL A 140 13.36 13.00 12.67
CA VAL A 140 12.45 12.84 13.81
C VAL A 140 11.78 14.16 14.20
N GLY A 141 10.47 14.12 14.40
CA GLY A 141 9.62 15.25 14.80
C GLY A 141 8.33 15.36 14.01
N CYS A 142 7.59 16.44 14.27
CA CYS A 142 6.33 16.76 13.59
C CYS A 142 6.58 17.52 12.28
N TRP A 143 5.79 17.22 11.25
CA TRP A 143 5.87 17.88 9.95
C TRP A 143 4.48 18.11 9.37
N TYR A 144 4.40 19.09 8.46
CA TYR A 144 3.28 19.27 7.55
C TYR A 144 3.71 18.89 6.13
N SER A 145 2.94 18.01 5.49
CA SER A 145 3.03 17.72 4.04
C SER A 145 2.12 18.68 3.32
N TYR A 146 2.62 19.34 2.29
CA TYR A 146 1.81 20.13 1.37
C TYR A 146 1.86 19.51 -0.01
N ASN A 147 0.69 19.30 -0.60
CA ASN A 147 0.55 18.90 -2.00
C ASN A 147 -0.70 19.54 -2.58
N ARG A 148 -0.69 19.81 -3.89
CA ARG A 148 -1.89 20.25 -4.60
C ARG A 148 -2.75 19.02 -4.91
N ASN A 149 -4.05 19.11 -4.74
CA ASN A 149 -4.96 18.12 -5.32
C ASN A 149 -5.08 18.45 -6.81
N LEU A 150 -4.60 17.54 -7.67
CA LEU A 150 -4.78 17.70 -9.10
C LEU A 150 -6.17 17.18 -9.48
N PRO A 151 -7.03 17.99 -10.12
CA PRO A 151 -8.31 17.50 -10.60
C PRO A 151 -8.09 16.51 -11.76
N ASP A 152 -8.92 15.46 -11.80
CA ASP A 152 -8.90 14.45 -12.89
C ASP A 152 -9.16 15.09 -14.26
N ASN A 153 -9.88 16.21 -14.30
CA ASN A 153 -10.14 17.00 -15.50
C ASN A 153 -9.56 18.43 -15.37
N PRO A 154 -8.58 18.83 -16.22
CA PRO A 154 -8.01 20.18 -16.24
C PRO A 154 -9.06 21.29 -16.44
N LEU A 155 -10.19 20.98 -17.08
CA LEU A 155 -11.30 21.93 -17.31
C LEU A 155 -12.14 22.17 -16.06
N MET A 156 -11.97 21.36 -15.01
CA MET A 156 -12.62 21.49 -13.70
C MET A 156 -11.72 22.15 -12.65
N ALA A 157 -10.63 22.82 -13.06
CA ALA A 157 -9.64 23.50 -12.21
C ALA A 157 -10.17 24.67 -11.35
N LYS A 158 -11.48 24.80 -11.13
CA LYS A 158 -12.08 25.87 -10.33
C LYS A 158 -11.91 25.71 -8.82
N GLU A 159 -11.42 24.56 -8.35
CA GLU A 159 -11.18 24.31 -6.92
C GLU A 159 -9.73 23.88 -6.68
N ASP A 160 -8.78 24.72 -7.10
CA ASP A 160 -7.38 24.54 -6.72
C ASP A 160 -7.24 24.66 -5.21
N ARG A 161 -6.97 23.52 -4.58
CA ARG A 161 -6.79 23.39 -3.14
C ARG A 161 -5.44 22.78 -2.82
N ILE A 162 -4.87 23.26 -1.72
CA ILE A 162 -3.64 22.71 -1.16
C ILE A 162 -4.02 21.84 0.01
N TRP A 163 -3.68 20.57 -0.09
CA TRP A 163 -3.84 19.61 0.98
C TRP A 163 -2.66 19.74 1.94
N ARG A 164 -2.94 20.06 3.20
CA ARG A 164 -1.96 20.00 4.28
C ARG A 164 -2.20 18.75 5.12
N SER A 165 -1.36 17.73 4.99
CA SER A 165 -1.35 16.59 5.90
C SER A 165 -0.47 16.84 7.11
N ALA A 166 -0.91 16.44 8.29
CA ALA A 166 -0.06 16.40 9.47
C ALA A 166 0.64 15.06 9.57
N MET A 167 1.91 15.06 9.97
CA MET A 167 2.67 13.82 10.15
C MET A 167 3.66 13.91 11.32
N GLU A 168 4.02 12.74 11.84
CA GLU A 168 5.07 12.58 12.84
C GLU A 168 6.03 11.47 12.39
N ILE A 169 7.32 11.79 12.37
CA ILE A 169 8.39 10.81 12.16
C ILE A 169 9.02 10.53 13.51
N TYR A 170 9.14 9.27 13.88
CA TYR A 170 9.71 8.86 15.16
C TYR A 170 10.60 7.63 15.02
N LYS A 171 11.48 7.44 16.00
CA LYS A 171 12.32 6.27 16.14
C LYS A 171 11.70 5.34 17.17
N SER A 172 11.56 4.07 16.83
CA SER A 172 11.12 3.06 17.79
C SER A 172 12.27 2.71 18.73
N GLU A 173 12.03 2.88 20.03
CA GLU A 173 12.99 2.49 21.07
C GLU A 173 13.21 0.98 21.14
N THR A 174 12.23 0.17 20.69
CA THR A 174 12.31 -1.29 20.77
C THR A 174 13.01 -1.92 19.58
N THR A 175 12.85 -1.36 18.38
CA THR A 175 13.42 -1.90 17.14
C THR A 175 14.57 -1.06 16.59
N GLY A 176 14.72 0.18 17.03
CA GLY A 176 15.67 1.15 16.46
C GLY A 176 15.30 1.67 15.07
N GLU A 177 14.18 1.20 14.50
CA GLU A 177 13.68 1.59 13.18
C GLU A 177 12.97 2.95 13.22
N TYR A 178 12.81 3.59 12.06
CA TYR A 178 12.13 4.87 11.91
C TYR A 178 10.76 4.68 11.24
N PHE A 179 9.76 5.24 11.87
CA PHE A 179 8.36 5.14 11.48
C PHE A 179 7.79 6.52 11.19
N ILE A 180 6.72 6.53 10.41
CA ILE A 180 5.95 7.73 10.09
C ILE A 180 4.46 7.47 10.25
N GLU A 181 3.79 8.42 10.86
CA GLU A 181 2.33 8.50 10.91
C GLU A 181 1.88 9.75 10.16
N ARG A 182 0.88 9.62 9.29
CA ARG A 182 0.33 10.74 8.51
C ARG A 182 -1.19 10.73 8.61
N SER A 183 -1.79 11.88 8.88
CA SER A 183 -3.24 12.03 8.77
C SER A 183 -3.68 12.15 7.31
N GLY A 184 -4.85 11.62 7.03
CA GLY A 184 -5.58 11.73 5.77
C GLY A 184 -6.88 12.51 5.91
N GLY A 185 -7.64 12.58 4.82
CA GLY A 185 -9.05 12.99 4.86
C GLY A 185 -9.88 12.01 5.71
N ASP A 186 -11.04 12.47 6.17
CA ASP A 186 -12.02 11.64 6.90
C ASP A 186 -11.47 10.92 8.14
N GLN A 187 -10.59 11.60 8.89
CA GLN A 187 -9.91 11.08 10.10
C GLN A 187 -9.08 9.80 9.86
N HIS A 188 -8.76 9.49 8.60
CA HIS A 188 -7.93 8.34 8.28
C HIS A 188 -6.47 8.55 8.73
N LYS A 189 -5.80 7.47 9.12
CA LYS A 189 -4.37 7.47 9.44
C LYS A 189 -3.61 6.49 8.55
N TYR A 190 -2.54 6.99 7.96
CA TYR A 190 -1.56 6.20 7.23
C TYR A 190 -0.34 5.97 8.10
N PHE A 191 0.20 4.75 8.02
CA PHE A 191 1.39 4.35 8.75
C PHE A 191 2.45 3.95 7.74
N GLY A 192 3.70 4.33 7.97
CA GLY A 192 4.81 3.95 7.11
C GLY A 192 6.15 3.76 7.82
N LYS A 193 7.14 3.33 7.05
CA LYS A 193 8.55 3.33 7.45
C LYS A 193 9.32 4.41 6.70
N VAL A 194 10.33 4.96 7.37
CA VAL A 194 11.27 5.93 6.83
C VAL A 194 12.66 5.32 6.82
N THR A 195 13.39 5.45 5.72
CA THR A 195 14.82 5.12 5.67
C THR A 195 15.59 6.17 4.90
N ALA A 196 16.91 6.17 5.07
CA ALA A 196 17.80 7.02 4.32
C ALA A 196 19.09 6.30 3.96
N TYR A 197 19.52 6.46 2.71
CA TYR A 197 20.77 5.94 2.18
C TYR A 197 21.55 7.07 1.52
N SER A 198 22.79 7.29 1.95
CA SER A 198 23.60 8.43 1.48
C SER A 198 22.83 9.77 1.59
N ASP A 199 22.48 10.38 0.46
CA ASP A 199 21.77 11.65 0.31
C ASP A 199 20.28 11.48 -0.01
N TYR A 200 19.78 10.26 0.01
CA TYR A 200 18.39 9.94 -0.33
C TYR A 200 17.58 9.57 0.90
N VAL A 201 16.34 10.04 0.93
CA VAL A 201 15.32 9.69 1.92
C VAL A 201 14.19 8.97 1.20
N PHE A 202 13.79 7.84 1.75
CA PHE A 202 12.73 7.00 1.22
C PHE A 202 11.65 6.80 2.28
N ILE A 203 10.40 6.89 1.88
CA ILE A 203 9.25 6.61 2.74
C ILE A 203 8.31 5.67 2.00
N ILE A 204 7.85 4.62 2.68
CA ILE A 204 6.74 3.80 2.18
C ILE A 204 5.64 3.84 3.22
N MET A 205 4.42 4.16 2.78
CA MET A 205 3.23 4.24 3.63
C MET A 205 2.11 3.36 3.09
N ASN A 206 1.39 2.71 4.00
CA ASN A 206 0.20 1.93 3.71
C ASN A 206 -1.04 2.62 4.30
N SER A 207 -2.16 2.48 3.60
CA SER A 207 -3.49 2.75 4.14
C SER A 207 -4.05 1.53 4.82
N ASN A 208 -4.73 1.72 5.95
CA ASN A 208 -5.46 0.63 6.61
C ASN A 208 -6.80 0.31 5.94
N THR A 209 -7.32 1.18 5.08
CA THR A 209 -8.66 1.06 4.48
C THR A 209 -8.66 0.92 2.96
N PHE A 210 -7.55 1.26 2.29
CA PHE A 210 -7.42 1.14 0.84
C PHE A 210 -6.20 0.30 0.49
N ILE A 211 -6.27 -0.48 -0.59
CA ILE A 211 -5.08 -1.13 -1.18
C ILE A 211 -4.27 -0.08 -1.96
N ARG A 212 -3.81 0.97 -1.27
CA ARG A 212 -2.98 2.04 -1.82
C ARG A 212 -1.69 2.11 -1.02
N GLN A 213 -0.59 1.90 -1.72
CA GLN A 213 0.75 2.15 -1.20
C GLN A 213 1.24 3.49 -1.74
N ARG A 214 1.78 4.31 -0.85
CA ARG A 214 2.40 5.57 -1.24
C ARG A 214 3.89 5.50 -0.99
N HIS A 215 4.66 5.79 -2.03
CA HIS A 215 6.11 5.82 -1.98
C HIS A 215 6.58 7.26 -2.09
N PHE A 216 7.63 7.62 -1.35
CA PHE A 216 8.23 8.94 -1.40
C PHE A 216 9.72 8.79 -1.58
N ILE A 217 10.29 9.63 -2.44
CA ILE A 217 11.73 9.70 -2.67
C ILE A 217 12.14 11.17 -2.64
N SER A 218 13.13 11.48 -1.82
CA SER A 218 13.79 12.78 -1.80
C SER A 218 15.29 12.60 -1.91
N ARG A 219 15.96 13.61 -2.45
CA ARG A 219 17.42 13.75 -2.43
C ARG A 219 17.79 15.07 -1.80
N ILE A 220 18.57 15.02 -0.71
CA ILE A 220 19.07 16.20 -0.02
C ILE A 220 20.53 16.39 -0.38
N LYS A 221 20.80 17.31 -1.31
CA LYS A 221 22.17 17.59 -1.78
C LYS A 221 23.08 18.02 -0.63
N ASP A 222 24.31 17.50 -0.68
CA ASP A 222 25.41 17.81 0.24
C ASP A 222 25.08 17.55 1.71
N ILE A 223 24.15 16.62 1.99
CA ILE A 223 23.71 16.35 3.35
C ILE A 223 24.85 15.86 4.25
N LYS A 224 25.82 15.11 3.70
CA LYS A 224 27.00 14.66 4.45
C LYS A 224 27.81 15.83 5.02
N GLU A 225 27.98 16.92 4.26
CA GLU A 225 28.69 18.11 4.74
C GLU A 225 27.82 18.91 5.71
N LYS A 226 26.53 19.09 5.40
CA LYS A 226 25.58 19.81 6.26
C LYS A 226 25.45 19.15 7.65
N LEU A 227 25.45 17.82 7.71
CA LEU A 227 25.35 17.07 8.97
C LEU A 227 26.62 17.14 9.83
N LYS A 228 27.78 17.57 9.29
CA LYS A 228 28.96 17.86 10.11
C LYS A 228 28.75 19.08 11.00
N ASN A 229 27.86 20.00 10.60
CA ASN A 229 27.48 21.13 11.43
C ASN A 229 26.42 20.69 12.46
N PRO A 230 26.73 20.70 13.77
CA PRO A 230 25.77 20.32 14.81
C PRO A 230 24.52 21.21 14.84
N ASP A 231 24.64 22.47 14.40
CA ASP A 231 23.57 23.47 14.37
C ASP A 231 22.71 23.40 13.11
N TYR A 232 23.05 22.53 12.15
CA TYR A 232 22.24 22.36 10.95
C TYR A 232 20.84 21.84 11.31
N LYS A 233 19.82 22.61 10.91
CA LYS A 233 18.41 22.27 11.08
C LYS A 233 17.77 21.99 9.74
N LEU A 234 17.20 20.80 9.61
CA LEU A 234 16.41 20.40 8.46
C LEU A 234 14.96 20.88 8.67
N HIS A 235 14.58 21.97 7.99
CA HIS A 235 13.28 22.60 8.13
C HIS A 235 12.30 22.27 6.99
N GLU A 236 12.82 21.91 5.82
CA GLU A 236 12.03 21.64 4.63
C GLU A 236 12.69 20.53 3.80
N ILE A 237 11.88 19.65 3.22
CA ILE A 237 12.32 18.56 2.34
C ILE A 237 11.29 18.40 1.23
N HIS A 238 11.77 18.20 0.01
CA HIS A 238 10.92 18.02 -1.17
C HIS A 238 10.92 16.56 -1.58
N PHE A 239 9.75 16.00 -1.79
CA PHE A 239 9.57 14.61 -2.19
C PHE A 239 8.84 14.54 -3.52
N ILE A 240 9.25 13.59 -4.34
CA ILE A 240 8.36 13.02 -5.34
C ILE A 240 7.66 11.86 -4.66
N SER A 241 6.33 11.88 -4.67
CA SER A 241 5.50 10.82 -4.13
C SER A 241 4.75 10.12 -5.26
N THR A 242 4.60 8.79 -5.18
CA THR A 242 3.76 8.04 -6.12
C THR A 242 2.64 7.34 -5.37
N CYS A 243 1.43 7.46 -5.88
CA CYS A 243 0.28 6.70 -5.39
C CYS A 243 -0.01 5.58 -6.39
N ILE A 244 0.13 4.33 -5.94
CA ILE A 244 -0.20 3.16 -6.75
C ILE A 244 -1.56 2.65 -6.25
N SER A 245 -2.56 2.75 -7.11
CA SER A 245 -3.91 2.20 -6.90
C SER A 245 -4.15 1.17 -8.00
N PHE A 246 -4.70 -0.01 -7.67
CA PHE A 246 -4.87 -1.12 -8.62
C PHE A 246 -5.73 -0.77 -9.84
N ASN A 247 -6.62 0.23 -9.71
CA ASN A 247 -7.62 0.57 -10.72
C ASN A 247 -7.40 1.96 -11.36
N GLN A 248 -6.29 2.65 -11.06
CA GLN A 248 -6.02 4.00 -11.58
C GLN A 248 -4.57 4.10 -12.04
N GLU A 249 -4.32 4.93 -13.05
CA GLU A 249 -2.94 5.22 -13.48
C GLU A 249 -2.12 5.75 -12.29
N PRO A 250 -0.85 5.32 -12.15
CA PRO A 250 0.01 5.83 -11.09
C PRO A 250 0.16 7.34 -11.23
N ILE A 251 -0.25 8.09 -10.21
CA ILE A 251 -0.04 9.54 -10.16
C ILE A 251 1.19 9.82 -9.32
N ALA A 252 2.11 10.59 -9.90
CA ALA A 252 3.23 11.17 -9.19
C ALA A 252 2.90 12.61 -8.79
N LEU A 253 3.09 12.93 -7.51
CA LEU A 253 2.82 14.24 -6.92
C LEU A 253 4.09 14.78 -6.27
N PHE A 254 4.34 16.07 -6.48
CA PHE A 254 5.32 16.81 -5.70
C PHE A 254 4.75 17.12 -4.30
N GLU A 255 5.51 16.78 -3.26
CA GLU A 255 5.15 17.07 -1.87
C GLU A 255 6.26 17.83 -1.14
N ILE A 256 5.87 18.84 -0.37
CA ILE A 256 6.79 19.63 0.44
C ILE A 256 6.53 19.31 1.91
N PHE A 257 7.53 18.76 2.57
CA PHE A 257 7.51 18.47 4.00
C PHE A 257 8.15 19.64 4.73
N ARG A 258 7.40 20.32 5.59
CA ARG A 258 7.89 21.42 6.41
C ARG A 258 7.82 21.06 7.88
N LYS A 259 8.92 21.19 8.59
CA LYS A 259 9.02 20.83 10.00
C LYS A 259 8.17 21.78 10.84
N ALA A 260 7.38 21.22 11.75
CA ALA A 260 6.47 21.96 12.63
C ALA A 260 6.98 21.96 14.08
N ASP A 261 6.70 23.04 14.81
CA ASP A 261 6.90 23.04 16.26
C ASP A 261 5.81 22.18 16.91
N ARG A 262 6.23 21.23 17.74
CA ARG A 262 5.35 20.34 18.50
C ARG A 262 4.32 21.09 19.35
N LYS A 263 4.65 22.28 19.86
CA LYS A 263 3.73 23.08 20.69
C LYS A 263 2.49 23.54 19.93
N ASN A 264 2.63 23.81 18.63
CA ASN A 264 1.58 24.38 17.77
C ASN A 264 1.16 23.39 16.68
N PHE A 265 1.46 22.11 16.86
CA PHE A 265 1.20 21.09 15.87
C PHE A 265 -0.27 20.66 15.90
N ILE A 266 -0.94 20.75 14.75
CA ILE A 266 -2.32 20.33 14.55
C ILE A 266 -2.28 18.99 13.82
N SER A 267 -2.78 17.93 14.44
CA SER A 267 -2.72 16.56 13.90
C SER A 267 -3.67 16.32 12.71
N ASP A 268 -4.61 17.22 12.48
CA ASP A 268 -5.62 17.05 11.45
C ASP A 268 -5.12 17.51 10.07
N SER A 269 -5.46 16.71 9.06
CA SER A 269 -5.30 17.09 7.68
C SER A 269 -6.37 18.09 7.28
N ILE A 270 -5.96 19.17 6.63
CA ILE A 270 -6.87 20.26 6.25
C ILE A 270 -6.66 20.57 4.78
N SER A 271 -7.76 20.70 4.06
CA SER A 271 -7.77 21.17 2.67
C SER A 271 -7.98 22.67 2.66
N PHE A 272 -6.98 23.43 2.24
CA PHE A 272 -7.03 24.88 2.18
C PHE A 272 -7.34 25.36 0.75
N PRO A 273 -8.16 26.41 0.60
CA PRO A 273 -8.15 27.23 -0.61
C PRO A 273 -6.73 27.74 -0.91
N ILE A 274 -6.35 27.86 -2.18
CA ILE A 274 -5.00 28.31 -2.57
C ILE A 274 -4.68 29.74 -2.09
N ASP A 275 -5.68 30.58 -1.89
CA ASP A 275 -5.61 31.94 -1.38
C ASP A 275 -5.66 32.03 0.15
N SER A 276 -5.57 30.90 0.86
CA SER A 276 -5.61 30.88 2.31
C SER A 276 -4.33 31.41 2.95
N ASP A 277 -4.47 32.37 3.86
CA ASP A 277 -3.39 32.93 4.68
C ASP A 277 -2.72 31.89 5.62
N GLU A 278 -3.33 30.72 5.79
CA GLU A 278 -2.82 29.60 6.59
C GLU A 278 -1.69 28.84 5.87
N ILE A 279 -1.54 29.04 4.56
CA ILE A 279 -0.49 28.41 3.76
C ILE A 279 0.71 29.37 3.69
N PRO A 280 1.92 28.93 4.07
CA PRO A 280 3.09 29.80 3.96
C PRO A 280 3.36 30.21 2.50
N GLU A 281 3.66 31.48 2.25
CA GLU A 281 3.94 32.02 0.91
C GLU A 281 5.03 31.24 0.15
N SER A 282 6.03 30.73 0.88
CA SER A 282 7.09 29.88 0.32
C SER A 282 6.56 28.59 -0.29
N ILE A 283 5.54 27.99 0.32
CA ILE A 283 4.87 26.78 -0.17
C ILE A 283 4.01 27.12 -1.38
N LEU A 284 3.24 28.22 -1.31
CA LEU A 284 2.41 28.68 -2.43
C LEU A 284 3.25 28.89 -3.70
N LYS A 285 4.37 29.60 -3.57
CA LYS A 285 5.29 29.86 -4.67
C LYS A 285 5.89 28.57 -5.28
N GLN A 286 6.16 27.57 -4.45
CA GLN A 286 6.70 26.29 -4.93
C GLN A 286 5.62 25.39 -5.58
N LEU A 287 4.34 25.57 -5.20
CA LEU A 287 3.21 24.80 -5.73
C LEU A 287 2.41 25.55 -6.82
N GLU A 288 2.87 26.72 -7.23
CA GLU A 288 2.21 27.60 -8.20
C GLU A 288 2.17 26.96 -9.61
N ASP A 289 3.28 26.35 -10.04
CA ASP A 289 3.44 25.74 -11.36
C ASP A 289 2.85 24.31 -11.40
N THR A 290 1.64 24.17 -11.93
CA THR A 290 0.90 22.90 -12.02
C THR A 290 1.53 21.89 -12.97
N GLU A 291 2.21 22.32 -14.03
CA GLU A 291 2.81 21.43 -15.03
C GLU A 291 4.08 20.77 -14.48
N SER A 292 4.90 21.52 -13.75
CA SER A 292 6.10 20.97 -13.10
C SER A 292 5.80 20.01 -11.94
N ASN A 293 4.61 20.14 -11.32
CA ASN A 293 4.17 19.35 -10.18
C ASN A 293 3.46 18.04 -10.56
N ARG A 294 3.15 17.85 -11.85
CA ARG A 294 2.58 16.63 -12.42
C ARG A 294 3.63 15.94 -13.29
N ILE A 295 4.11 14.78 -12.86
CA ILE A 295 4.97 13.96 -13.70
C ILE A 295 4.06 13.04 -14.51
N ASP A 296 3.68 13.48 -15.71
CA ASP A 296 2.93 12.64 -16.66
C ASP A 296 3.86 11.65 -17.36
N TYR A 297 3.52 10.36 -17.27
CA TYR A 297 4.16 9.30 -18.05
C TYR A 297 3.60 9.31 -19.48
N ARG A 298 3.98 10.30 -20.30
CA ARG A 298 3.79 10.23 -21.77
C ARG A 298 4.97 9.55 -22.45
#